data_AF-A0A0U0WG52-F1
#
_entry.id   AF-A0A0U0WG52-F1
#
_cell.length_a   1.000
_cell.length_b   1.000
_cell.length_c   1.000
_cell.angle_alpha   90.00
_cell.angle_beta   90.00
_cell.angle_gamma   90.00
#
_symmetry.space_group_name_H-M   'P 1'
#
loop_
_entity.id
_entity.type
_entity.pdbx_description
1 polymer ?
#
loop_
_entity_poly.entity_id
_entity_poly.type
_entity_poly.pdbx_seq_one_letter_code
_entity_poly.pdbx_strand_id
1 'polypeptide(L)'
;MTIAIVWAEAAAPIRWWCTACDDEGVISNWADTPYDLRRRRLSVAGNVDEVIVSDETAAALRELVLLDPDCERLVFGMRAHPDGAVLLASADDLEELIGFVAAEANHEPNRRRQHRLDAAFNALTEAAQTLNS
;
A
#
# COMPACT_ATOMS: atom_id res chain seq x y z
N MET A 1 -3.85 -17.20 33.25
CA MET A 1 -2.65 -17.08 32.38
C MET A 1 -2.91 -15.88 31.48
N THR A 2 -2.14 -14.80 31.64
CA THR A 2 -2.40 -13.51 30.98
C THR A 2 -1.26 -13.24 30.02
N ILE A 3 -1.55 -13.16 28.72
CA ILE A 3 -0.57 -12.72 27.73
C ILE A 3 -0.58 -11.20 27.73
N ALA A 4 0.56 -10.58 28.04
CA ALA A 4 0.76 -9.16 27.88
C ALA A 4 1.38 -8.92 26.50
N ILE A 5 0.64 -8.26 25.60
CA ILE A 5 1.19 -7.75 24.35
C ILE A 5 1.84 -6.41 24.67
N VAL A 6 3.16 -6.41 24.83
CA VAL A 6 3.96 -5.18 24.93
C VAL A 6 4.34 -4.73 23.54
N TRP A 7 3.99 -3.49 23.21
CA TRP A 7 4.28 -2.91 21.91
C TRP A 7 5.78 -2.57 21.83
N ALA A 8 6.43 -2.98 20.73
CA ALA A 8 7.84 -2.70 20.50
C ALA A 8 8.05 -1.18 20.38
N GLU A 9 9.06 -0.64 21.05
CA GLU A 9 9.30 0.80 21.18
C GLU A 9 9.21 1.53 19.84
N ALA A 10 8.33 2.53 19.78
CA ALA A 10 7.89 3.23 18.56
C ALA A 10 8.99 3.66 17.62
N ALA A 11 10.12 4.03 18.19
CA ALA A 11 11.17 4.76 17.52
C ALA A 11 12.48 3.98 17.54
N ALA A 12 12.41 2.66 17.76
CA ALA A 12 13.59 1.82 17.65
C ALA A 12 14.23 2.03 16.27
N PRO A 13 15.55 2.26 16.19
CA PRO A 13 16.23 2.40 14.92
C PRO A 13 16.05 1.12 14.08
N ILE A 14 15.71 1.26 12.80
CA ILE A 14 15.61 0.12 11.89
C ILE A 14 17.03 -0.22 11.45
N ARG A 15 17.54 -1.38 11.87
CA ARG A 15 18.80 -1.91 11.38
C ARG A 15 18.55 -2.74 10.14
N TRP A 16 19.36 -2.53 9.12
CA TRP A 16 19.31 -3.32 7.89
C TRP A 16 20.69 -3.84 7.53
N TRP A 17 20.70 -4.95 6.81
CA TRP A 17 21.89 -5.60 6.29
C TRP A 17 21.57 -6.18 4.91
N CYS A 18 22.44 -5.96 3.94
CA CYS A 18 22.32 -6.47 2.59
C CYS A 18 22.95 -7.85 2.48
N THR A 19 22.13 -8.86 2.22
CA THR A 19 22.59 -10.26 2.07
C THR A 19 23.45 -10.51 0.83
N ALA A 20 23.53 -9.56 -0.11
CA ALA A 20 24.28 -9.71 -1.35
C ALA A 20 25.69 -9.08 -1.31
N CYS A 21 25.86 -7.96 -0.59
CA CYS A 21 27.13 -7.23 -0.55
C CYS A 21 27.67 -6.96 0.87
N ASP A 22 27.00 -7.49 1.90
CA ASP A 22 27.38 -7.34 3.32
C ASP A 22 27.31 -5.91 3.87
N ASP A 23 26.72 -4.97 3.12
CA ASP A 23 26.53 -3.59 3.54
C ASP A 23 25.48 -3.50 4.66
N GLU A 24 25.67 -2.59 5.62
CA GLU A 24 24.79 -2.45 6.78
C GLU A 24 24.53 -1.00 7.14
N GLY A 25 23.41 -0.75 7.82
CA GLY A 25 23.07 0.59 8.23
C GLY A 25 21.95 0.67 9.26
N VAL A 26 21.72 1.90 9.72
CA VAL A 26 20.71 2.24 10.72
C VAL A 26 19.87 3.40 10.23
N ILE A 27 18.56 3.20 10.18
CA ILE A 27 17.58 4.24 9.91
C ILE A 27 17.02 4.72 11.25
N SER A 28 17.32 5.97 11.61
CA SER A 28 16.85 6.65 12.83
C SER A 28 15.97 7.86 12.49
N ASN A 29 15.26 8.41 13.48
CA ASN A 29 14.41 9.60 13.34
C ASN A 29 13.30 9.47 12.28
N TRP A 30 12.89 8.25 11.95
CA TRP A 30 11.81 7.98 11.00
C TRP A 30 10.42 8.15 11.64
N ALA A 31 10.32 7.88 12.95
CA ALA A 31 9.08 7.99 13.69
C ALA A 31 8.54 9.43 13.66
N ASP A 32 7.21 9.55 13.56
CA ASP A 32 6.45 10.80 13.49
C ASP A 32 6.73 11.70 12.28
N THR A 33 7.58 11.29 11.34
CA THR A 33 7.78 11.97 10.06
C THR A 33 6.56 11.80 9.13
N PRO A 34 6.44 12.60 8.06
CA PRO A 34 5.40 12.38 7.05
C PRO A 34 5.44 10.99 6.39
N TYR A 35 6.58 10.30 6.46
CA TYR A 35 6.76 8.94 5.93
C TYR A 35 6.52 7.84 6.97
N ASP A 36 6.13 8.20 8.20
CA ASP A 36 5.73 7.25 9.23
C ASP A 36 4.32 6.74 8.97
N LEU A 37 4.23 5.67 8.18
CA LEU A 37 3.01 4.99 7.78
C LEU A 37 2.43 4.04 8.84
N ARG A 38 2.83 4.14 10.11
CA ARG A 38 2.19 3.35 11.17
C ARG A 38 0.77 3.84 11.40
N ARG A 39 -0.14 2.90 11.67
CA ARG A 39 -1.50 3.24 12.12
C ARG A 39 -1.42 3.94 13.48
N ARG A 40 -1.62 5.26 13.49
CA ARG A 40 -1.65 6.09 14.72
C ARG A 40 -2.97 5.95 15.49
N ARG A 41 -4.04 5.51 14.82
CA ARG A 41 -5.36 5.27 15.41
C ARG A 41 -5.74 3.81 15.25
N LEU A 42 -6.36 3.26 16.29
CA LEU A 42 -7.02 1.96 16.21
C LEU A 42 -8.26 2.14 15.34
N SER A 43 -8.26 1.53 14.15
CA SER A 43 -9.47 1.33 13.37
C SER A 43 -10.18 0.07 13.86
N VAL A 44 -11.49 0.01 13.73
CA VAL A 44 -12.22 -1.26 13.89
C VAL A 44 -11.61 -2.26 12.91
N ALA A 45 -11.36 -3.49 13.37
CA ALA A 45 -10.95 -4.56 12.48
C ALA A 45 -12.14 -4.89 11.57
N GLY A 46 -12.10 -4.40 10.33
CA GLY A 46 -12.98 -4.85 9.26
C GLY A 46 -12.47 -6.17 8.66
N ASN A 47 -13.30 -6.80 7.83
CA ASN A 47 -12.81 -7.87 6.96
C ASN A 47 -11.85 -7.22 5.95
N VAL A 48 -10.67 -7.82 5.82
CA VAL A 48 -9.64 -7.41 4.87
C VAL A 48 -9.38 -8.62 3.99
N ASP A 49 -9.45 -8.41 2.68
CA ASP A 49 -9.31 -9.46 1.69
C ASP A 49 -7.98 -9.32 0.94
N GLU A 50 -7.52 -10.44 0.40
CA GLU A 50 -6.34 -10.49 -0.47
C GLU A 50 -6.74 -10.14 -1.91
N VAL A 51 -6.31 -8.98 -2.38
CA VAL A 51 -6.49 -8.54 -3.77
C VAL A 51 -5.18 -8.72 -4.51
N ILE A 52 -5.16 -9.67 -5.44
CA ILE A 52 -3.99 -9.92 -6.28
C ILE A 52 -4.03 -8.95 -7.46
N VAL A 53 -2.96 -8.19 -7.62
CA VAL A 53 -2.75 -7.29 -8.76
C VAL A 53 -1.47 -7.66 -9.50
N SER A 54 -1.42 -7.35 -10.80
CA SER A 54 -0.21 -7.55 -11.59
C SER A 54 0.95 -6.68 -11.10
N ASP A 55 2.19 -7.08 -11.42
CA ASP A 55 3.37 -6.26 -11.13
C ASP A 55 3.30 -4.89 -11.81
N GLU A 56 2.70 -4.80 -13.01
CA GLU A 56 2.51 -3.53 -13.73
C GLU A 56 1.53 -2.61 -12.99
N THR A 57 0.42 -3.16 -12.52
CA THR A 57 -0.56 -2.44 -11.69
C THR A 57 0.10 -1.97 -10.40
N ALA A 58 0.81 -2.86 -9.70
CA ALA A 58 1.51 -2.51 -8.47
C ALA A 58 2.56 -1.41 -8.68
N ALA A 59 3.28 -1.44 -9.80
CA ALA A 59 4.23 -0.38 -10.17
C ALA A 59 3.52 0.94 -10.45
N ALA A 60 2.40 0.92 -11.20
CA ALA A 60 1.61 2.12 -11.48
C ALA A 60 1.05 2.76 -10.19
N LEU A 61 0.56 1.95 -9.26
CA LEU A 61 0.05 2.44 -7.97
C LEU A 61 1.16 3.10 -7.13
N ARG A 62 2.38 2.56 -7.15
CA ARG A 62 3.54 3.15 -6.45
C ARG A 62 4.03 4.47 -7.04
N GLU A 63 3.59 4.83 -8.25
CA GLU A 63 3.87 6.12 -8.88
C GLU A 63 2.84 7.21 -8.55
N LEU A 64 1.82 6.89 -7.75
CA LEU A 64 0.81 7.86 -7.31
C LEU A 64 1.34 8.77 -6.21
N VAL A 65 0.94 10.04 -6.26
CA VAL A 65 1.07 10.96 -5.14
C VAL A 65 -0.23 10.90 -4.34
N LEU A 66 -0.27 10.01 -3.37
CA LEU A 66 -1.39 9.88 -2.45
C LEU A 66 -1.23 10.88 -1.31
N LEU A 67 -2.31 11.55 -0.94
CA LEU A 67 -2.34 12.45 0.23
C LEU A 67 -3.06 11.81 1.42
N ASP A 68 -3.80 10.74 1.16
CA ASP A 68 -4.47 9.95 2.17
C ASP A 68 -3.51 8.87 2.71
N PRO A 69 -3.15 8.90 4.01
CA PRO A 69 -2.23 7.92 4.60
C PRO A 69 -2.76 6.49 4.57
N ASP A 70 -4.07 6.29 4.47
CA ASP A 70 -4.67 4.96 4.48
C ASP A 70 -4.45 4.29 3.13
N CYS A 71 -4.66 5.03 2.04
CA CYS A 71 -4.28 4.64 0.68
C CYS A 71 -2.77 4.47 0.51
N GLU A 72 -1.93 5.36 1.07
CA GLU A 72 -0.48 5.19 1.04
C GLU A 72 -0.06 3.86 1.70
N ARG A 73 -0.63 3.55 2.87
CA ARG A 73 -0.38 2.30 3.57
C ARG A 73 -0.78 1.07 2.75
N LEU A 74 -1.88 1.13 2.02
CA LEU A 74 -2.31 0.04 1.14
C LEU A 74 -1.27 -0.19 0.04
N VAL A 75 -0.93 0.86 -0.70
CA VAL A 75 0.00 0.79 -1.84
C VAL A 75 1.40 0.36 -1.42
N PHE A 76 1.97 1.00 -0.40
CA PHE A 76 3.33 0.68 0.06
C PHE A 76 3.38 -0.54 0.99
N GLY A 77 2.23 -1.02 1.46
CA GLY A 77 2.09 -2.28 2.20
C GLY A 77 1.97 -3.53 1.33
N MET A 78 1.85 -3.38 0.00
CA MET A 78 1.78 -4.51 -0.94
C MET A 78 2.96 -5.47 -0.77
N ARG A 79 2.68 -6.77 -0.79
CA ARG A 79 3.69 -7.82 -0.68
C ARG A 79 3.83 -8.57 -2.00
N ALA A 80 5.01 -9.13 -2.23
CA ALA A 80 5.22 -10.02 -3.37
C ALA A 80 4.33 -11.27 -3.27
N HIS A 81 3.73 -11.65 -4.39
CA HIS A 81 2.89 -12.83 -4.56
C HIS A 81 3.36 -13.59 -5.82
N PRO A 82 3.25 -14.93 -5.91
CA PRO A 82 3.63 -15.67 -7.12
C PRO A 82 3.01 -15.15 -8.42
N ASP A 83 1.81 -14.59 -8.32
CA ASP A 83 1.04 -14.04 -9.45
C ASP A 83 1.10 -12.50 -9.55
N GLY A 84 2.05 -11.85 -8.85
CA GLY A 84 2.27 -10.40 -8.87
C GLY A 84 2.46 -9.80 -7.48
N ALA A 85 1.55 -8.92 -7.08
CA ALA A 85 1.54 -8.34 -5.74
C ALA A 85 0.17 -8.54 -5.06
N VAL A 86 0.20 -8.74 -3.75
CA VAL A 86 -1.02 -8.81 -2.93
C VAL A 86 -1.21 -7.50 -2.17
N LEU A 87 -2.39 -6.92 -2.34
CA LEU A 87 -2.93 -5.77 -1.62
C LEU A 87 -3.92 -6.31 -0.58
N LEU A 88 -3.70 -5.97 0.70
CA LEU A 88 -4.65 -6.30 1.77
C LEU A 88 -5.57 -5.09 1.98
N ALA A 89 -6.81 -5.18 1.48
CA ALA A 89 -7.78 -4.09 1.51
C ALA A 89 -9.17 -4.59 1.91
N SER A 90 -9.94 -3.76 2.62
CA SER A 90 -11.40 -3.92 2.67
C SER A 90 -12.05 -3.41 1.37
N ALA A 91 -13.35 -3.65 1.20
CA ALA A 91 -14.10 -3.10 0.07
C ALA A 91 -14.05 -1.56 0.06
N ASP A 92 -14.26 -0.92 1.22
CA ASP A 92 -14.21 0.54 1.36
C ASP A 92 -12.81 1.10 1.04
N ASP A 93 -11.76 0.47 1.56
CA ASP A 93 -10.36 0.84 1.28
C ASP A 93 -10.06 0.77 -0.24
N LEU A 94 -10.56 -0.27 -0.91
CA LEU A 94 -10.34 -0.48 -2.33
C LEU A 94 -11.13 0.54 -3.17
N GLU A 95 -12.37 0.84 -2.81
CA GLU A 95 -13.19 1.88 -3.46
C GLU A 95 -12.53 3.27 -3.35
N GLU A 96 -11.98 3.59 -2.18
CA GLU A 96 -11.26 4.85 -1.97
C GLU A 96 -10.00 4.93 -2.85
N LEU A 97 -9.19 3.87 -2.89
CA LEU A 97 -8.00 3.80 -3.76
C LEU A 97 -8.37 3.95 -5.25
N ILE A 98 -9.45 3.30 -5.69
CA ILE A 98 -9.98 3.43 -7.06
C ILE A 98 -10.30 4.89 -7.38
N GLY A 99 -10.91 5.62 -6.44
CA GLY A 99 -11.19 7.05 -6.58
C GLY A 99 -9.94 7.89 -6.84
N PHE A 100 -8.86 7.64 -6.10
CA PHE A 100 -7.58 8.33 -6.30
C PHE A 100 -6.95 8.01 -7.66
N VAL A 101 -6.95 6.73 -8.07
CA VAL A 101 -6.41 6.32 -9.38
C VAL A 101 -7.18 7.01 -10.51
N ALA A 102 -8.51 7.04 -10.41
CA ALA A 102 -9.36 7.71 -11.40
C ALA A 102 -9.07 9.21 -11.47
N ALA A 103 -8.96 9.88 -10.32
CA ALA A 103 -8.65 11.30 -10.25
C ALA A 103 -7.31 11.61 -10.92
N GLU A 104 -6.28 10.82 -10.64
CA GLU A 104 -4.95 10.99 -11.25
C GLU A 104 -4.98 10.73 -12.76
N ALA A 105 -5.62 9.64 -13.21
CA ALA A 105 -5.72 9.29 -14.63
C ALA A 105 -6.43 10.38 -15.45
N ASN A 106 -7.51 10.95 -14.90
CA ASN A 106 -8.30 12.00 -15.57
C ASN A 106 -7.52 13.30 -15.77
N HIS A 107 -6.53 13.59 -14.92
CA HIS A 107 -5.73 14.81 -14.98
C HIS A 107 -4.32 14.57 -15.54
N GLU A 108 -3.97 13.34 -15.94
CA GLU A 108 -2.64 13.01 -16.42
C GLU A 108 -2.39 13.49 -17.86
N PRO A 109 -1.46 14.45 -18.09
CA PRO A 109 -1.18 14.95 -19.44
C PRO A 109 -0.37 13.96 -20.31
N ASN A 110 0.42 13.07 -19.71
CA ASN A 110 1.19 12.07 -20.41
C ASN A 110 0.34 10.84 -20.71
N ARG A 111 -0.08 10.71 -21.97
CA ARG A 111 -0.90 9.59 -22.47
C ARG A 111 -0.37 8.21 -22.09
N ARG A 112 0.95 8.01 -22.04
CA ARG A 112 1.53 6.71 -21.65
C ARG A 112 1.29 6.42 -20.17
N ARG A 113 1.43 7.42 -19.30
CA ARG A 113 1.14 7.29 -17.87
C ARG A 113 -0.37 7.15 -17.64
N GLN A 114 -1.17 7.94 -18.35
CA GLN A 114 -2.63 7.84 -18.32
C GLN A 114 -3.11 6.42 -18.64
N HIS A 115 -2.63 5.81 -19.73
CA HIS A 115 -3.00 4.43 -20.08
C HIS A 115 -2.63 3.40 -19.01
N ARG A 116 -1.49 3.57 -18.32
CA ARG A 116 -1.11 2.68 -17.20
C ARG A 116 -2.05 2.86 -16.01
N LEU A 117 -2.47 4.09 -15.73
CA LEU A 117 -3.43 4.39 -14.67
C LEU A 117 -4.84 3.89 -15.01
N ASP A 118 -5.28 4.01 -16.27
CA ASP A 118 -6.55 3.44 -16.73
C ASP A 118 -6.57 1.92 -16.60
N ALA A 119 -5.46 1.26 -16.95
CA ALA A 119 -5.32 -0.18 -16.77
C ALA A 119 -5.37 -0.57 -15.28
N ALA A 120 -4.70 0.19 -14.41
CA ALA A 120 -4.76 -0.01 -12.97
C ALA A 120 -6.18 0.21 -12.41
N PHE A 121 -6.87 1.26 -12.86
CA PHE A 121 -8.25 1.55 -12.50
C PHE A 121 -9.19 0.39 -12.84
N ASN A 122 -9.10 -0.14 -14.06
CA ASN A 122 -9.92 -1.27 -14.50
C ASN A 122 -9.64 -2.52 -13.66
N ALA A 123 -8.37 -2.86 -13.44
CA ALA A 123 -7.98 -4.03 -12.65
C ALA A 123 -8.49 -3.95 -11.20
N LEU A 124 -8.38 -2.78 -10.55
CA LEU A 124 -8.89 -2.59 -9.19
C LEU A 124 -10.43 -2.63 -9.16
N THR A 125 -11.10 -2.07 -10.16
CA THR A 125 -12.57 -2.08 -10.26
C THR A 125 -13.11 -3.51 -10.44
N GLU A 126 -12.46 -4.33 -11.27
CA GLU A 126 -12.78 -5.75 -11.44
C GLU A 126 -12.57 -6.54 -10.13
N ALA A 127 -11.47 -6.26 -9.41
CA ALA A 127 -11.22 -6.85 -8.11
C ALA A 127 -12.30 -6.48 -7.08
N ALA A 128 -12.71 -5.21 -7.02
CA ALA A 128 -13.75 -4.74 -6.11
C ALA A 128 -15.11 -5.41 -6.37
N GLN A 129 -15.46 -5.62 -7.64
CA GLN A 129 -16.68 -6.35 -8.02
C GLN A 129 -16.65 -7.80 -7.53
N THR A 130 -15.48 -8.43 -7.54
CA THR A 130 -15.29 -9.81 -7.06
C THR A 130 -15.46 -9.91 -5.54
N LEU A 131 -15.03 -8.89 -4.77
CA LEU A 131 -15.21 -8.85 -3.31
C LEU A 131 -16.67 -8.64 -2.89
N ASN A 132 -17.45 -7.94 -3.71
CA ASN A 132 -18.84 -7.62 -3.45
C ASN A 132 -19.85 -8.66 -3.99
N SER A 133 -19.36 -9.72 -4.65
CA SER A 133 -20.18 -10.80 -5.24
C SER A 133 -20.31 -12.00 -4.32
#